data_AF-A0A947V7W5-F1
#
_entry.id   AF-A0A947V7W5-F1
#
_cell.length_a   1.000
_cell.length_b   1.000
_cell.length_c   1.000
_cell.angle_alpha   90.00
_cell.angle_beta   90.00
_cell.angle_gamma   90.00
#
_symmetry.space_group_name_H-M   'P 1'
#
loop_
_entity.id
_entity.type
_entity.pdbx_description
1 polymer ?
#
loop_
_entity_poly.entity_id
_entity_poly.type
_entity_poly.pdbx_seq_one_letter_code
_entity_poly.pdbx_strand_id
1 'polypeptide(L)' 'MAAEVRALIAGTGHNLGYVDVDADPLLKAQYGWEVPLLFDGDVEICRHQINLPAFQEWLRLNSGP' A
#
# COMPACT_ATOMS: atom_id res chain seq x y z
N MET A 1 5.13 -5.78 5.94
CA MET A 1 4.73 -4.70 5.02
C MET A 1 4.20 -3.46 5.73
N ALA A 2 3.01 -3.48 6.34
CA ALA A 2 2.37 -2.31 6.97
C ALA A 2 3.27 -1.41 7.85
N ALA A 3 4.01 -1.99 8.80
CA ALA A 3 4.90 -1.22 9.68
C ALA A 3 6.04 -0.52 8.91
N GLU A 4 6.56 -1.17 7.87
CA GLU A 4 7.62 -0.64 7.01
C GLU A 4 7.09 0.53 6.17
N VAL A 5 5.90 0.40 5.58
CA VAL A 5 5.23 1.51 4.87
C VAL A 5 5.06 2.71 5.80
N ARG A 6 4.56 2.49 7.04
CA ARG A 6 4.38 3.59 8.01
C ARG A 6 5.68 4.33 8.29
N ALA A 7 6.80 3.61 8.43
CA ALA A 7 8.09 4.23 8.67
C ALA A 7 8.55 5.06 7.46
N LEU A 8 8.35 4.53 6.25
CA LEU A 8 8.77 5.17 5.00
C LEU A 8 7.95 6.42 4.64
N ILE A 9 6.66 6.48 5.03
CA ILE A 9 5.81 7.64 4.78
C ILE A 9 5.80 8.67 5.91
N ALA A 10 6.56 8.43 6.99
CA ALA A 10 6.62 9.36 8.10
C ALA A 10 7.16 10.73 7.64
N GLY A 11 6.36 11.79 7.82
CA GLY A 11 6.75 13.15 7.44
C GLY A 11 6.59 13.48 5.95
N THR A 12 6.05 12.58 5.12
CA THR A 12 5.86 12.83 3.68
C THR A 12 4.45 13.35 3.34
N GLY A 13 3.59 13.58 4.34
CA GLY A 13 2.21 14.02 4.15
C GLY A 13 1.23 12.92 3.69
N HIS A 14 1.72 11.71 3.41
CA HIS A 14 0.87 10.57 3.05
C HIS A 14 0.27 9.92 4.29
N ASN A 15 -0.89 9.29 4.12
CA ASN A 15 -1.57 8.52 5.17
C ASN A 15 -1.74 7.06 4.73
N LEU A 16 -1.72 6.13 5.70
CA LEU A 16 -1.90 4.70 5.45
C LEU A 16 -3.23 4.22 6.04
N GLY A 17 -4.18 3.87 5.18
CA GLY A 17 -5.43 3.21 5.54
C GLY A 17 -5.31 1.69 5.58
N TYR A 18 -6.23 1.04 6.31
CA TYR A 18 -6.37 -0.42 6.33
C TYR A 18 -7.69 -0.78 5.67
N VAL A 19 -7.65 -1.74 4.76
CA VAL A 19 -8.82 -2.37 4.19
C VAL A 19 -8.83 -3.82 4.65
N ASP A 20 -9.89 -4.21 5.34
CA ASP A 20 -10.11 -5.60 5.72
C ASP A 20 -10.76 -6.34 4.55
N VAL A 21 -9.94 -7.10 3.81
CA VAL A 21 -10.42 -7.86 2.66
C VAL A 21 -11.38 -8.97 3.05
N ASP A 22 -11.36 -9.44 4.31
CA ASP A 22 -12.26 -10.51 4.76
C ASP A 22 -13.69 -10.01 4.99
N ALA A 23 -13.86 -8.70 5.19
CA ALA A 23 -15.15 -8.07 5.43
C ALA A 23 -15.98 -7.85 4.15
N ASP A 24 -15.34 -7.82 2.97
CA ASP A 24 -16.00 -7.66 1.67
C ASP A 24 -15.82 -8.94 0.82
N PRO A 25 -16.90 -9.67 0.49
CA PRO A 25 -16.82 -10.89 -0.31
C PRO A 25 -16.17 -10.72 -1.69
N LEU A 26 -16.31 -9.55 -2.33
CA LEU A 26 -15.68 -9.27 -3.62
C LEU A 26 -14.18 -9.09 -3.45
N LEU A 27 -13.75 -8.33 -2.45
CA LEU A 27 -12.33 -8.17 -2.13
C LEU A 27 -11.71 -9.49 -1.66
N LYS A 28 -12.42 -10.28 -0.86
CA LYS A 28 -11.97 -11.60 -0.41
C LYS A 28 -11.76 -12.55 -1.59
N ALA A 29 -12.70 -12.60 -2.53
CA ALA A 29 -12.60 -13.45 -3.71
C ALA A 29 -11.43 -13.02 -4.61
N GLN A 30 -11.18 -11.72 -4.72
CA GLN A 30 -10.15 -11.18 -5.61
C GLN A 30 -8.74 -11.20 -4.99
N TYR A 31 -8.62 -10.90 -3.70
CA TYR A 31 -7.34 -10.60 -3.04
C TYR A 31 -7.06 -11.43 -1.78
N GLY A 32 -8.00 -12.24 -1.30
CA GLY A 32 -7.90 -12.92 0.01
C GLY A 32 -6.68 -13.85 0.17
N TRP A 33 -6.08 -14.30 -0.93
CA TRP A 33 -4.87 -15.13 -0.93
C TRP A 33 -3.57 -14.34 -1.15
N GLU A 34 -3.70 -13.11 -1.64
CA GLU A 34 -2.59 -12.28 -2.12
C GLU A 34 -2.19 -11.20 -1.09
N VAL A 35 -2.85 -11.19 0.07
CA VAL A 35 -2.52 -10.27 1.15
C VAL A 35 -1.12 -10.55 1.73
N PRO A 36 -0.37 -9.52 2.13
CA PRO A 36 -0.76 -8.11 2.13
C PRO A 36 -0.50 -7.41 0.78
N LEU A 37 -1.40 -6.50 0.38
CA LEU A 37 -1.26 -5.62 -0.79
C LEU A 37 -1.22 -4.14 -0.38
N LEU A 38 -0.58 -3.31 -1.20
CA LEU A 38 -0.56 -1.85 -1.06
C LEU A 38 -1.07 -1.20 -2.33
N PHE A 39 -2.00 -0.27 -2.17
CA PHE A 39 -2.60 0.49 -3.26
C PHE A 39 -2.51 2.00 -2.99
N ASP A 40 -2.47 2.75 -4.08
CA ASP A 40 -2.88 4.16 -4.12
C ASP A 40 -4.07 4.30 -5.08
N GLY A 41 -5.25 4.54 -4.53
CA GLY A 41 -6.51 4.44 -5.29
C GLY A 41 -6.65 3.07 -5.96
N ASP A 42 -6.75 3.07 -7.29
CA ASP A 42 -6.87 1.85 -8.11
C ASP A 42 -5.51 1.26 -8.54
N VAL A 43 -4.39 1.89 -8.20
CA VAL A 43 -3.05 1.48 -8.61
C VAL A 43 -2.42 0.58 -7.55
N GLU A 44 -2.16 -0.68 -7.91
CA GLU A 44 -1.38 -1.59 -7.06
C GLU A 44 0.10 -1.15 -7.06
N ILE A 45 0.62 -0.80 -5.89
CA ILE A 45 2.02 -0.41 -5.71
C ILE A 45 2.90 -1.65 -5.48
N CYS A 46 2.46 -2.55 -4.59
CA CYS A 46 3.17 -3.78 -4.32
C CYS A 46 2.30 -4.86 -3.66
N ARG A 47 2.75 -6.10 -3.76
CA ARG A 47 2.10 -7.30 -3.21
C ARG A 47 3.13 -8.18 -2.50
N HIS A 48 2.75 -8.72 -1.34
CA HIS A 48 3.54 -9.55 -0.44
C HIS A 48 4.78 -8.87 0.17
N GLN A 49 5.56 -8.11 -0.62
CA GLN A 49 6.78 -7.43 -0.21
C GLN A 49 6.89 -6.04 -0.86
N ILE A 50 7.57 -5.12 -0.18
CA ILE A 50 7.85 -3.78 -0.70
C ILE A 50 9.11 -3.84 -1.55
N ASN A 51 9.03 -3.33 -2.78
CA ASN A 51 10.20 -2.97 -3.56
C ASN A 51 10.66 -1.58 -3.11
N LEU A 52 11.61 -1.52 -2.18
CA LEU A 52 12.01 -0.27 -1.52
C LEU A 52 12.42 0.83 -2.53
N PRO A 53 13.28 0.56 -3.54
CA PRO A 53 13.62 1.56 -4.56
C PRO A 53 12.41 2.07 -5.34
N ALA A 54 11.52 1.19 -5.80
CA ALA A 54 10.34 1.58 -6.55
C ALA A 54 9.35 2.39 -5.69
N PHE A 55 9.20 2.01 -4.42
CA PHE A 55 8.31 2.71 -3.50
C PHE A 55 8.83 4.10 -3.13
N GLN A 56 10.14 4.26 -2.94
CA GLN A 56 10.75 5.57 -2.70
C GLN A 56 10.61 6.51 -3.90
N GLU A 57 10.77 5.99 -5.11
CA GLU A 57 10.54 6.79 -6.32
C GLU A 57 9.08 7.17 -6.47
N TRP A 58 8.15 6.25 -6.18
CA TRP A 58 6.73 6.55 -6.14
C TRP A 58 6.41 7.65 -5.12
N LEU A 59 6.96 7.59 -3.90
CA LEU A 59 6.79 8.64 -2.89
C LEU A 59 7.29 9.99 -3.39
N ARG A 60 8.47 10.03 -4.02
CA ARG A 60 9.05 11.27 -4.56
C ARG A 60 8.16 11.91 -5.62
N LEU A 61 7.53 11.11 -6.47
CA LEU A 61 6.65 11.56 -7.55
C LEU A 61 5.25 11.98 -7.06
N ASN A 62 4.80 11.44 -5.93
CA ASN A 62 3.43 11.63 -5.42
C ASN A 62 3.37 12.37 -4.07
N SER A 63 4.49 12.87 -3.57
CA SER A 63 4.51 13.78 -2.42
C SER A 63 3.80 15.09 -2.79
N GLY A 64 2.86 15.52 -1.95
CA GLY A 64 2.25 16.83 -2.07
C GLY A 64 3.28 17.96 -1.90
N PRO A 65 2.99 19.19 -2.39
CA PRO A 65 3.82 20.36 -2.13
C PRO A 65 3.91 20.70 -0.64
#